data_AF-A0A812X8L4-F1
#
_entry.id   AF-A0A812X8L4-F1
#
_cell.length_a   1.000
_cell.length_b   1.000
_cell.length_c   1.000
_cell.angle_alpha   90.00
_cell.angle_beta   90.00
_cell.angle_gamma   90.00
#
_symmetry.space_group_name_H-M   'P 1'
#
loop_
_entity.id
_entity.type
_entity.pdbx_description
1 polymer ?
#
loop_
_entity_poly.entity_id
_entity_poly.type
_entity_poly.pdbx_seq_one_letter_code
_entity_poly.pdbx_strand_id
1 'polypeptide(L)'
;MGRKRGGEGGAGGDDAIPSLPAGALDPAALGFPLPPGGVPTAPLPGGPPPGGAPPGGPPGAPSFPGFPGLPPGGPPGGPGLPFPVPPGLAGLADPKALGFPGPPGGLQLPPGLQLPPGVPAPPKAPGLPGGSALPPPPPGMGLGGLQLPPGIGPPPALPKLPFPGMPPPPNLDSESLAQMRFQQVASEYEQIKSAGIDPQVAELAEYHGLDDRATRALDEEMKKRKDSFESDLQALWVGLEGSKNPSGMLMMKLKDMRMGTFKGMTALNKKIQDFAKRNRLDAQAAVKLAEVMENRDDVDGDLMKLAKHLERSNKPSSLVMMMLRDLREGKPVKDPEYAAAIGSKVHERELRQSAKDRLGLSTLHTRVLVDFLSG
;
A
#
# COMPACT_ATOMS: atom_id res chain seq x y z
N MET A 1 27.36 52.40 31.28
CA MET A 1 28.35 51.31 31.20
C MET A 1 28.18 50.61 29.86
N GLY A 2 28.97 51.01 28.87
CA GLY A 2 29.02 50.37 27.56
C GLY A 2 30.11 49.31 27.52
N ARG A 3 29.87 48.23 26.77
CA ARG A 3 30.94 47.41 26.22
C ARG A 3 30.77 47.32 24.71
N LYS A 4 31.80 47.84 24.05
CA LYS A 4 32.09 47.91 22.63
C LYS A 4 33.39 47.11 22.44
N ARG A 5 33.45 46.25 21.41
CA ARG A 5 34.61 45.67 20.67
C ARG A 5 34.08 44.36 20.05
N GLY A 6 34.04 44.15 18.73
CA GLY A 6 35.05 44.38 17.69
C GLY A 6 35.88 43.09 17.56
N GLY A 7 36.10 42.46 16.42
CA GLY A 7 35.85 42.76 15.01
C GLY A 7 36.41 41.63 14.12
N GLU A 8 36.32 41.82 12.79
CA GLU A 8 37.16 41.23 11.71
C GLU A 8 37.04 39.72 11.46
N GLY A 9 36.98 39.16 10.25
CA GLY A 9 37.25 39.60 8.88
C GLY A 9 37.54 38.34 8.02
N GLY A 10 37.35 38.39 6.70
CA GLY A 10 37.78 37.35 5.74
C GLY A 10 36.70 36.98 4.72
N ALA A 11 36.67 37.62 3.54
CA ALA A 11 37.35 37.19 2.29
C ALA A 11 36.71 35.91 1.72
N GLY A 12 36.03 35.91 0.57
CA GLY A 12 36.43 36.50 -0.70
C GLY A 12 37.23 35.44 -1.47
N GLY A 13 36.55 34.62 -2.27
CA GLY A 13 37.13 33.50 -3.01
C GLY A 13 36.23 33.11 -4.18
N ASP A 14 36.27 33.94 -5.23
CA ASP A 14 35.93 33.58 -6.59
C ASP A 14 36.96 32.57 -7.11
N ASP A 15 36.60 31.29 -7.16
CA ASP A 15 37.38 30.29 -7.90
C ASP A 15 36.63 29.89 -9.17
N ALA A 16 37.24 30.29 -10.27
CA ALA A 16 36.86 30.03 -11.64
C ALA A 16 36.78 28.53 -11.92
N ILE A 17 35.67 28.10 -12.53
CA ILE A 17 35.55 26.79 -13.16
C ILE A 17 36.28 26.88 -14.52
N PRO A 18 37.36 26.12 -14.76
CA PRO A 18 37.95 26.03 -16.08
C PRO A 18 37.02 25.25 -17.02
N SER A 19 36.64 25.90 -18.11
CA SER A 19 35.96 25.30 -19.26
C SER A 19 36.84 24.19 -19.86
N LEU A 20 36.33 22.96 -19.82
CA LEU A 20 36.96 21.81 -20.49
C LEU A 20 36.64 21.84 -22.00
N PRO A 21 37.63 21.62 -22.88
CA PRO A 21 37.39 21.49 -24.31
C PRO A 21 36.73 20.15 -24.64
N ALA A 22 35.70 20.18 -25.49
CA ALA A 22 35.09 19.02 -26.10
C ALA A 22 36.08 18.36 -27.06
N GLY A 23 36.44 17.09 -26.80
CA GLY A 23 37.30 16.31 -27.68
C GLY A 23 37.35 14.84 -27.31
N ALA A 24 36.69 14.02 -28.13
CA ALA A 24 36.94 12.60 -28.41
C ALA A 24 37.24 11.66 -27.23
N LEU A 25 36.21 10.95 -26.74
CA LEU A 25 36.37 9.70 -25.99
C LEU A 25 36.21 8.51 -26.94
N ASP A 26 37.32 7.80 -27.12
CA ASP A 26 37.48 6.54 -27.83
C ASP A 26 36.99 5.37 -26.92
N PRO A 27 36.00 4.56 -27.33
CA PRO A 27 35.41 3.52 -26.48
C PRO A 27 36.21 2.20 -26.42
N ALA A 28 37.44 2.12 -26.93
CA ALA A 28 38.17 0.84 -27.07
C ALA A 28 39.24 0.50 -26.00
N ALA A 29 39.41 1.29 -24.93
CA ALA A 29 40.62 1.21 -24.09
C ALA A 29 40.45 0.76 -22.62
N LEU A 30 39.33 0.16 -22.21
CA LEU A 30 39.18 -0.39 -20.83
C LEU A 30 39.27 -1.92 -20.79
N GLY A 31 40.47 -2.42 -21.07
CA GLY A 31 40.89 -3.75 -20.65
C GLY A 31 41.23 -3.73 -19.15
N PHE A 32 40.37 -4.33 -18.32
CA PHE A 32 40.68 -4.59 -16.92
C PHE A 32 41.46 -5.91 -16.79
N PRO A 33 42.71 -5.91 -16.33
CA PRO A 33 43.44 -7.14 -16.02
C PRO A 33 43.01 -7.69 -14.66
N LEU A 34 42.67 -8.99 -14.63
CA LEU A 34 42.51 -9.81 -13.43
C LEU A 34 43.85 -9.96 -12.70
N PRO A 35 43.91 -9.82 -11.36
CA PRO A 35 45.04 -10.35 -10.59
C PRO A 35 44.82 -11.84 -10.24
N PRO A 36 45.85 -12.69 -10.41
CA PRO A 36 45.84 -14.07 -9.94
C PRO A 36 46.40 -14.19 -8.51
N GLY A 37 45.84 -15.11 -7.73
CA GLY A 37 46.60 -15.89 -6.75
C GLY A 37 46.53 -15.49 -5.27
N GLY A 38 46.16 -16.47 -4.44
CA GLY A 38 47.00 -16.87 -3.31
C GLY A 38 46.69 -16.28 -1.92
N VAL A 39 46.08 -17.11 -1.08
CA VAL A 39 45.87 -17.00 0.39
C VAL A 39 47.17 -16.73 1.20
N PRO A 40 47.10 -16.23 2.45
CA PRO A 40 46.99 -17.16 3.59
C PRO A 40 46.09 -16.71 4.75
N THR A 41 45.51 -17.73 5.37
CA THR A 41 44.88 -17.83 6.69
C THR A 41 45.75 -17.27 7.81
N ALA A 42 45.18 -16.46 8.71
CA ALA A 42 45.77 -16.11 10.01
C ALA A 42 44.82 -16.51 11.16
N PRO A 43 45.36 -16.97 12.30
CA PRO A 43 44.62 -17.72 13.33
C PRO A 43 43.95 -16.81 14.36
N LEU A 44 42.74 -17.22 14.77
CA LEU A 44 42.03 -16.73 15.96
C LEU A 44 42.72 -17.26 17.24
N PRO A 45 42.98 -16.43 18.26
CA PRO A 45 43.31 -16.93 19.59
C PRO A 45 42.03 -17.32 20.36
N GLY A 46 41.92 -18.60 20.71
CA GLY A 46 41.03 -19.11 21.77
C GLY A 46 41.51 -18.61 23.14
N GLY A 47 40.62 -18.19 24.05
CA GLY A 47 39.77 -18.98 24.97
C GLY A 47 39.84 -18.30 26.37
N PRO A 48 39.23 -18.79 27.46
CA PRO A 48 38.18 -19.81 27.67
C PRO A 48 36.97 -19.33 28.56
N PRO A 49 35.91 -20.15 28.76
CA PRO A 49 34.95 -20.05 29.89
C PRO A 49 35.49 -20.82 31.13
N PRO A 50 34.86 -20.92 32.34
CA PRO A 50 33.44 -20.78 32.71
C PRO A 50 33.11 -20.15 34.10
N GLY A 51 31.80 -19.96 34.38
CA GLY A 51 31.22 -20.24 35.71
C GLY A 51 31.21 -19.14 36.79
N GLY A 52 30.01 -18.79 37.27
CA GLY A 52 29.84 -18.03 38.52
C GLY A 52 28.42 -17.45 38.68
N ALA A 53 27.59 -18.11 39.50
CA ALA A 53 26.27 -17.65 39.92
C ALA A 53 26.33 -16.36 40.78
N PRO A 54 25.23 -15.59 40.91
CA PRO A 54 25.22 -14.31 41.60
C PRO A 54 24.94 -14.43 43.11
N PRO A 55 25.49 -13.52 43.92
CA PRO A 55 24.80 -13.10 45.13
C PRO A 55 24.82 -11.57 45.34
N GLY A 56 23.64 -11.00 45.59
CA GLY A 56 23.47 -9.97 46.64
C GLY A 56 23.55 -8.48 46.26
N GLY A 57 22.38 -7.83 46.24
CA GLY A 57 22.13 -6.45 46.71
C GLY A 57 22.73 -5.29 45.88
N PRO A 58 22.28 -4.03 46.04
CA PRO A 58 21.72 -3.44 47.27
C PRO A 58 20.34 -2.74 47.13
N PRO A 59 19.70 -2.44 48.28
CA PRO A 59 18.49 -1.63 48.37
C PRO A 59 18.83 -0.13 48.31
N GLY A 60 17.93 0.69 47.76
CA GLY A 60 17.98 2.14 47.96
C GLY A 60 17.72 2.96 46.71
N ALA A 61 16.46 3.18 46.38
CA ALA A 61 16.08 4.31 45.54
C ALA A 61 16.03 5.58 46.42
N PRO A 62 16.67 6.69 46.02
CA PRO A 62 16.60 7.95 46.75
C PRO A 62 15.22 8.60 46.60
N SER A 63 14.66 9.00 47.75
CA SER A 63 13.45 9.81 47.87
C SER A 63 13.64 11.18 47.23
N PHE A 64 12.71 11.57 46.35
CA PHE A 64 12.58 12.95 45.90
C PHE A 64 11.88 13.81 46.98
N PRO A 65 12.45 14.97 47.37
CA PRO A 65 11.81 15.88 48.29
C PRO A 65 10.77 16.79 47.58
N GLY A 66 9.54 16.76 48.10
CA GLY A 66 8.75 17.95 48.41
C GLY A 66 8.27 18.86 47.28
N PHE A 67 7.05 18.63 46.80
CA PHE A 67 6.17 19.71 46.33
C PHE A 67 5.22 20.10 47.47
N PRO A 68 5.28 21.33 48.02
CA PRO A 68 4.34 21.81 49.02
C PRO A 68 3.16 22.53 48.34
N GLY A 69 1.92 22.11 48.65
CA GLY A 69 0.76 22.98 48.50
C GLY A 69 -0.47 22.36 47.86
N LEU A 70 -1.12 21.40 48.52
CA LEU A 70 -2.56 21.24 48.39
C LEU A 70 -3.20 20.91 49.76
N PRO A 71 -4.32 21.57 50.12
CA PRO A 71 -4.90 21.51 51.46
C PRO A 71 -5.61 20.17 51.74
N PRO A 72 -5.54 19.67 52.99
CA PRO A 72 -6.19 18.42 53.41
C PRO A 72 -7.61 18.68 53.90
N GLY A 73 -8.59 17.93 53.39
CA GLY A 73 -9.96 17.97 53.93
C GLY A 73 -10.99 17.25 53.06
N GLY A 74 -11.11 15.93 53.22
CA GLY A 74 -12.17 15.13 52.62
C GLY A 74 -12.34 13.78 53.34
N PRO A 75 -13.46 13.53 54.05
CA PRO A 75 -13.61 12.44 55.01
C PRO A 75 -13.91 11.06 54.38
N PRO A 76 -13.74 9.98 55.17
CA PRO A 76 -13.80 8.60 54.70
C PRO A 76 -15.22 8.02 54.69
N GLY A 77 -15.42 7.02 53.81
CA GLY A 77 -16.32 5.87 54.01
C GLY A 77 -17.77 6.14 54.38
N GLY A 78 -18.66 6.03 53.39
CA GLY A 78 -20.10 5.90 53.59
C GLY A 78 -20.73 4.94 52.56
N PRO A 79 -21.67 4.07 52.95
CA PRO A 79 -22.16 2.96 52.15
C PRO A 79 -23.40 3.30 51.32
N GLY A 80 -23.57 2.57 50.21
CA GLY A 80 -24.86 2.18 49.62
C GLY A 80 -25.91 3.26 49.35
N LEU A 81 -26.07 3.63 48.08
CA LEU A 81 -27.39 3.96 47.53
C LEU A 81 -27.61 3.28 46.16
N PRO A 82 -28.80 2.71 45.92
CA PRO A 82 -29.10 1.86 44.78
C PRO A 82 -29.50 2.68 43.54
N PHE A 83 -28.93 2.32 42.39
CA PHE A 83 -29.53 2.67 41.09
C PHE A 83 -30.69 1.72 40.79
N PRO A 84 -31.87 2.20 40.36
CA PRO A 84 -33.01 1.36 40.04
C PRO A 84 -32.76 0.58 38.73
N VAL A 85 -32.63 -0.73 38.88
CA VAL A 85 -32.60 -1.71 37.78
C VAL A 85 -34.05 -1.99 37.36
N PRO A 86 -34.40 -1.95 36.06
CA PRO A 86 -35.75 -2.32 35.62
C PRO A 86 -36.01 -3.82 35.88
N PRO A 87 -37.17 -4.19 36.43
CA PRO A 87 -37.49 -5.58 36.76
C PRO A 87 -37.87 -6.34 35.48
N GLY A 88 -37.16 -7.44 35.18
CA GLY A 88 -37.59 -8.34 34.10
C GLY A 88 -36.65 -9.46 33.65
N LEU A 89 -35.38 -9.51 34.04
CA LEU A 89 -34.44 -10.50 33.48
C LEU A 89 -33.46 -11.06 34.51
N ALA A 90 -33.97 -11.83 35.46
CA ALA A 90 -33.15 -12.67 36.34
C ALA A 90 -33.75 -14.08 36.40
N GLY A 91 -33.21 -14.97 35.59
CA GLY A 91 -33.57 -16.38 35.61
C GLY A 91 -32.99 -17.14 34.44
N LEU A 92 -31.70 -17.48 34.50
CA LEU A 92 -31.12 -18.76 34.04
C LEU A 92 -29.59 -18.70 34.07
N ALA A 93 -29.05 -19.06 35.23
CA ALA A 93 -27.73 -19.66 35.30
C ALA A 93 -27.93 -21.18 35.19
N ASP A 94 -27.52 -21.78 34.06
CA ASP A 94 -26.75 -23.04 34.07
C ASP A 94 -26.17 -23.34 32.67
N PRO A 95 -24.90 -23.80 32.56
CA PRO A 95 -24.18 -23.95 31.30
C PRO A 95 -23.99 -25.44 30.94
N LYS A 96 -24.81 -25.95 30.01
CA LYS A 96 -24.64 -27.18 29.19
C LYS A 96 -26.03 -27.75 28.89
N ALA A 97 -26.67 -27.31 27.81
CA ALA A 97 -27.70 -28.03 27.05
C ALA A 97 -28.51 -27.06 26.16
N LEU A 98 -27.89 -26.43 25.16
CA LEU A 98 -28.66 -25.78 24.10
C LEU A 98 -27.91 -25.97 22.77
N GLY A 99 -28.25 -27.04 22.07
CA GLY A 99 -28.00 -27.14 20.65
C GLY A 99 -28.79 -26.05 19.95
N PHE A 100 -28.11 -25.17 19.24
CA PHE A 100 -28.75 -24.25 18.30
C PHE A 100 -29.10 -25.05 17.03
N PRO A 101 -30.39 -25.26 16.70
CA PRO A 101 -30.75 -25.58 15.33
C PRO A 101 -30.46 -24.34 14.48
N GLY A 102 -29.63 -24.53 13.44
CA GLY A 102 -29.36 -23.48 12.46
C GLY A 102 -30.65 -23.00 11.78
N PRO A 103 -30.66 -21.79 11.21
CA PRO A 103 -31.83 -21.31 10.48
C PRO A 103 -32.04 -22.13 9.19
N PRO A 104 -33.18 -22.83 9.02
CA PRO A 104 -33.58 -23.35 7.74
C PRO A 104 -34.39 -22.25 7.07
N GLY A 105 -33.73 -21.45 6.24
CA GLY A 105 -34.37 -20.27 5.65
C GLY A 105 -33.76 -19.93 4.31
N GLY A 106 -34.04 -20.77 3.31
CA GLY A 106 -33.79 -20.43 1.91
C GLY A 106 -34.51 -19.14 1.56
N LEU A 107 -33.77 -18.19 0.98
CA LEU A 107 -34.33 -17.04 0.29
C LEU A 107 -35.14 -17.56 -0.91
N GLN A 108 -36.43 -17.75 -0.67
CA GLN A 108 -37.41 -18.04 -1.69
C GLN A 108 -37.68 -16.75 -2.45
N LEU A 109 -37.17 -16.67 -3.67
CA LEU A 109 -37.51 -15.63 -4.65
C LEU A 109 -39.03 -15.66 -4.91
N PRO A 110 -39.68 -14.49 -5.06
CA PRO A 110 -41.11 -14.42 -5.34
C PRO A 110 -41.44 -15.07 -6.70
N PRO A 111 -42.47 -15.91 -6.78
CA PRO A 111 -42.93 -16.47 -8.05
C PRO A 111 -43.73 -15.40 -8.80
N GLY A 112 -43.17 -14.87 -9.90
CA GLY A 112 -43.91 -13.88 -10.70
C GLY A 112 -43.20 -13.22 -11.88
N LEU A 113 -41.88 -13.39 -12.07
CA LEU A 113 -41.20 -12.87 -13.27
C LEU A 113 -41.16 -13.92 -14.38
N GLN A 114 -42.28 -14.01 -15.09
CA GLN A 114 -42.41 -14.80 -16.31
C GLN A 114 -41.69 -14.05 -17.44
N LEU A 115 -40.49 -14.50 -17.80
CA LEU A 115 -39.82 -14.05 -19.02
C LEU A 115 -40.63 -14.49 -20.25
N PRO A 116 -40.83 -13.62 -21.25
CA PRO A 116 -41.56 -13.98 -22.46
C PRO A 116 -40.80 -15.06 -23.27
N PRO A 117 -41.50 -16.08 -23.80
CA PRO A 117 -40.88 -17.07 -24.67
C PRO A 117 -40.55 -16.43 -26.02
N GLY A 118 -39.27 -16.42 -26.40
CA GLY A 118 -38.87 -15.97 -27.74
C GLY A 118 -37.49 -15.34 -27.90
N VAL A 119 -36.64 -15.28 -26.86
CA VAL A 119 -35.29 -14.71 -27.01
C VAL A 119 -34.28 -15.80 -27.38
N PRO A 120 -33.72 -15.81 -28.61
CA PRO A 120 -32.70 -16.78 -28.99
C PRO A 120 -31.40 -16.54 -28.20
N ALA A 121 -30.79 -17.64 -27.75
CA ALA A 121 -29.50 -17.62 -27.07
C ALA A 121 -28.41 -17.02 -27.99
N PRO A 122 -27.48 -16.20 -27.46
CA PRO A 122 -26.34 -15.74 -28.25
C PRO A 122 -25.37 -16.90 -28.53
N PRO A 123 -24.90 -17.06 -29.77
CA PRO A 123 -23.96 -18.12 -30.12
C PRO A 123 -22.57 -17.83 -29.51
N LYS A 124 -21.96 -18.91 -28.99
CA LYS A 124 -20.54 -19.00 -28.63
C LYS A 124 -19.69 -18.55 -29.83
N ALA A 125 -18.82 -17.55 -29.66
CA ALA A 125 -17.80 -17.19 -30.63
C ALA A 125 -16.44 -17.78 -30.21
N PRO A 126 -15.89 -18.75 -30.96
CA PRO A 126 -14.51 -19.20 -30.84
C PRO A 126 -13.62 -18.53 -31.91
N GLY A 127 -12.54 -17.89 -31.46
CA GLY A 127 -11.32 -17.67 -32.24
C GLY A 127 -11.29 -16.43 -33.15
N LEU A 128 -10.33 -15.55 -32.90
CA LEU A 128 -9.80 -14.62 -33.89
C LEU A 128 -8.33 -14.33 -33.59
N PRO A 129 -7.38 -14.76 -34.44
CA PRO A 129 -6.01 -14.31 -34.43
C PRO A 129 -5.81 -13.16 -35.44
N GLY A 130 -5.08 -12.13 -35.01
CA GLY A 130 -4.29 -11.24 -35.88
C GLY A 130 -5.05 -10.17 -36.66
N GLY A 131 -4.47 -8.97 -36.74
CA GLY A 131 -4.75 -8.02 -37.82
C GLY A 131 -4.97 -6.58 -37.39
N SER A 132 -3.94 -5.78 -37.57
CA SER A 132 -3.87 -4.33 -37.57
C SER A 132 -4.98 -3.64 -38.38
N ALA A 133 -5.57 -2.56 -37.84
CA ALA A 133 -5.95 -1.31 -38.53
C ALA A 133 -7.08 -0.60 -37.74
N LEU A 134 -6.75 0.54 -37.13
CA LEU A 134 -7.73 1.48 -36.59
C LEU A 134 -8.42 2.22 -37.76
N PRO A 135 -9.76 2.29 -37.82
CA PRO A 135 -10.44 3.20 -38.73
C PRO A 135 -10.44 4.63 -38.19
N PRO A 136 -10.40 5.68 -39.05
CA PRO A 136 -10.59 7.05 -38.63
C PRO A 136 -12.07 7.30 -38.23
N PRO A 137 -12.34 8.22 -37.28
CA PRO A 137 -13.71 8.54 -36.89
C PRO A 137 -14.44 9.30 -38.00
N PRO A 138 -15.76 9.11 -38.14
CA PRO A 138 -16.56 9.82 -39.13
C PRO A 138 -16.78 11.29 -38.70
N PRO A 139 -16.76 12.25 -39.64
CA PRO A 139 -17.15 13.62 -39.36
C PRO A 139 -18.68 13.73 -39.38
N GLY A 140 -19.30 14.13 -38.25
CA GLY A 140 -20.68 14.61 -38.25
C GLY A 140 -21.65 14.08 -37.18
N MET A 141 -21.22 13.66 -36.00
CA MET A 141 -22.17 13.41 -34.90
C MET A 141 -22.41 14.66 -34.06
N GLY A 142 -23.55 15.30 -34.34
CA GLY A 142 -24.12 16.38 -33.54
C GLY A 142 -24.48 15.91 -32.13
N LEU A 143 -24.03 16.70 -31.15
CA LEU A 143 -24.28 16.56 -29.73
C LEU A 143 -25.72 17.02 -29.42
N GLY A 144 -26.68 16.10 -29.57
CA GLY A 144 -28.08 16.31 -29.20
C GLY A 144 -28.54 15.31 -28.14
N GLY A 145 -28.88 15.81 -26.94
CA GLY A 145 -29.77 15.12 -26.01
C GLY A 145 -29.11 14.44 -24.82
N LEU A 146 -28.68 15.22 -23.83
CA LEU A 146 -28.54 14.71 -22.45
C LEU A 146 -29.95 14.47 -21.89
N GLN A 147 -30.31 13.19 -21.81
CA GLN A 147 -31.53 12.70 -21.20
C GLN A 147 -31.42 12.79 -19.67
N LEU A 148 -32.24 13.66 -19.07
CA LEU A 148 -32.35 13.81 -17.62
C LEU A 148 -32.95 12.54 -16.97
N PRO A 149 -32.55 12.19 -15.73
CA PRO A 149 -33.03 11.01 -15.03
C PRO A 149 -34.53 11.12 -14.67
N PRO A 150 -35.29 10.01 -14.76
CA PRO A 150 -36.73 9.99 -14.51
C PRO A 150 -37.01 10.02 -13.01
N GLY A 151 -37.65 11.08 -12.50
CA GLY A 151 -38.12 11.08 -11.11
C GLY A 151 -38.45 12.43 -10.47
N ILE A 152 -38.10 13.56 -11.08
CA ILE A 152 -38.45 14.88 -10.53
C ILE A 152 -39.73 15.35 -11.21
N GLY A 153 -40.85 15.26 -10.49
CA GLY A 153 -42.15 15.72 -10.97
C GLY A 153 -42.15 17.21 -11.31
N PRO A 154 -43.00 17.65 -12.26
CA PRO A 154 -43.08 19.04 -12.66
C PRO A 154 -43.56 19.92 -11.48
N PRO A 155 -42.98 21.11 -11.26
CA PRO A 155 -43.49 22.04 -10.27
C PRO A 155 -44.91 22.51 -10.65
N PRO A 156 -45.76 22.82 -9.65
CA PRO A 156 -47.13 23.25 -9.86
C PRO A 156 -47.20 24.51 -10.71
N ALA A 157 -48.12 24.49 -11.69
CA ALA A 157 -48.33 25.53 -12.68
C ALA A 157 -48.63 26.88 -12.02
N LEU A 158 -47.66 27.79 -12.07
CA LEU A 158 -47.86 29.20 -11.74
C LEU A 158 -48.71 29.88 -12.83
N PRO A 159 -49.67 30.76 -12.46
CA PRO A 159 -50.53 31.46 -13.40
C PRO A 159 -49.72 32.32 -14.37
N LYS A 160 -49.90 32.07 -15.67
CA LYS A 160 -49.39 32.90 -16.77
C LYS A 160 -50.00 34.30 -16.67
N LEU A 161 -49.27 35.23 -16.07
CA LEU A 161 -49.54 36.67 -16.20
C LEU A 161 -48.90 37.15 -17.52
N PRO A 162 -49.68 37.71 -18.46
CA PRO A 162 -49.12 38.32 -19.65
C PRO A 162 -48.51 39.67 -19.27
N PHE A 163 -47.18 39.72 -19.16
CA PHE A 163 -46.44 40.98 -19.13
C PHE A 163 -46.12 41.39 -20.58
N PRO A 164 -46.77 42.44 -21.13
CA PRO A 164 -46.42 42.99 -22.44
C PRO A 164 -45.24 43.95 -22.26
N GLY A 165 -44.14 43.72 -23.00
CA GLY A 165 -43.07 44.71 -23.14
C GLY A 165 -41.69 44.31 -22.61
N MET A 166 -41.45 43.05 -22.26
CA MET A 166 -40.09 42.59 -21.96
C MET A 166 -39.38 42.17 -23.26
N PRO A 167 -38.26 42.80 -23.64
CA PRO A 167 -37.51 42.42 -24.84
C PRO A 167 -37.04 40.96 -24.73
N PRO A 168 -36.99 40.22 -25.85
CA PRO A 168 -36.50 38.85 -25.84
C PRO A 168 -35.09 38.79 -25.25
N PRO A 169 -34.76 37.78 -24.43
CA PRO A 169 -33.41 37.62 -23.92
C PRO A 169 -32.46 37.56 -25.13
N PRO A 170 -31.35 38.31 -25.13
CA PRO A 170 -30.39 38.25 -26.21
C PRO A 170 -29.96 36.80 -26.39
N ASN A 171 -29.98 36.31 -27.63
CA ASN A 171 -29.44 35.00 -27.99
C ASN A 171 -27.97 34.99 -27.57
N LEU A 172 -27.69 34.41 -26.41
CA LEU A 172 -26.34 34.11 -25.97
C LEU A 172 -25.80 33.06 -26.92
N ASP A 173 -24.94 33.49 -27.85
CA ASP A 173 -24.30 32.62 -28.83
C ASP A 173 -23.67 31.42 -28.12
N SER A 174 -23.89 30.21 -28.63
CA SER A 174 -23.38 28.95 -28.06
C SER A 174 -21.87 28.98 -27.79
N GLU A 175 -21.14 29.79 -28.56
CA GLU A 175 -19.71 30.01 -28.44
C GLU A 175 -19.33 30.74 -27.13
N SER A 176 -20.14 31.73 -26.72
CA SER A 176 -19.94 32.47 -25.47
C SER A 176 -20.12 31.58 -24.23
N LEU A 177 -21.05 30.62 -24.30
CA LEU A 177 -21.33 29.70 -23.21
C LEU A 177 -20.22 28.65 -23.07
N ALA A 178 -19.66 28.19 -24.21
CA ALA A 178 -18.48 27.32 -24.21
C ALA A 178 -17.25 28.03 -23.61
N GLN A 179 -17.03 29.30 -23.98
CA GLN A 179 -15.91 30.09 -23.47
C GLN A 179 -16.02 30.35 -21.95
N MET A 180 -17.24 30.62 -21.45
CA MET A 180 -17.49 30.80 -20.02
C MET A 180 -17.23 29.51 -19.22
N ARG A 181 -17.63 28.34 -19.74
CA ARG A 181 -17.33 27.05 -19.09
C ARG A 181 -15.83 26.76 -19.04
N PHE A 182 -15.12 27.06 -20.12
CA PHE A 182 -13.67 26.87 -20.17
C PHE A 182 -12.96 27.76 -19.13
N GLN A 183 -13.42 29.00 -18.99
CA GLN A 183 -12.88 29.94 -18.01
C GLN A 183 -13.15 29.51 -16.57
N GLN A 184 -14.32 28.91 -16.29
CA GLN A 184 -14.62 28.32 -14.97
C GLN A 184 -13.67 27.17 -14.63
N VAL A 185 -13.49 26.20 -15.54
CA VAL A 185 -12.59 25.06 -15.32
C VAL A 185 -11.14 25.55 -15.15
N ALA A 186 -10.70 26.51 -15.95
CA ALA A 186 -9.37 27.12 -15.81
C ALA A 186 -9.21 27.82 -14.45
N SER A 187 -10.24 28.53 -13.98
CA SER A 187 -10.21 29.22 -12.68
C SER A 187 -10.22 28.26 -11.48
N GLU A 188 -10.91 27.11 -11.57
CA GLU A 188 -10.83 26.06 -10.55
C GLU A 188 -9.42 25.45 -10.50
N TYR A 189 -8.83 25.18 -11.67
CA TYR A 189 -7.46 24.66 -11.75
C TYR A 189 -6.44 25.66 -11.19
N GLU A 190 -6.60 26.95 -11.49
CA GLU A 190 -5.77 28.00 -10.88
C GLU A 190 -6.03 28.17 -9.38
N GLN A 191 -7.26 28.01 -8.89
CA GLN A 191 -7.53 28.03 -7.45
C GLN A 191 -6.80 26.90 -6.72
N ILE A 192 -6.83 25.69 -7.27
CA ILE A 192 -6.10 24.53 -6.73
C ILE A 192 -4.58 24.79 -6.77
N LYS A 193 -4.07 25.34 -7.87
CA LYS A 193 -2.65 25.72 -8.01
C LYS A 193 -2.24 26.88 -7.08
N SER A 194 -3.17 27.81 -6.81
CA SER A 194 -2.94 29.01 -5.99
C SER A 194 -2.93 28.72 -4.49
N ALA A 195 -3.44 27.56 -4.05
CA ALA A 195 -3.31 27.12 -2.67
C ALA A 195 -1.85 26.77 -2.30
N GLY A 196 -0.94 26.76 -3.28
CA GLY A 196 0.47 26.43 -3.08
C GLY A 196 0.68 24.96 -2.67
N ILE A 197 -0.28 24.10 -2.99
CA ILE A 197 -0.25 22.66 -2.74
C ILE A 197 0.59 21.99 -3.82
N ASP A 198 1.44 21.05 -3.44
CA ASP A 198 2.22 20.26 -4.39
C ASP A 198 1.30 19.46 -5.34
N PRO A 199 1.57 19.42 -6.66
CA PRO A 199 0.70 18.74 -7.63
C PRO A 199 0.52 17.25 -7.34
N GLN A 200 1.54 16.56 -6.79
CA GLN A 200 1.43 15.13 -6.48
C GLN A 200 0.52 14.88 -5.25
N VAL A 201 0.52 15.83 -4.29
CA VAL A 201 -0.39 15.79 -3.13
C VAL A 201 -1.82 16.08 -3.57
N ALA A 202 -2.02 17.01 -4.52
CA ALA A 202 -3.33 17.32 -5.08
C ALA A 202 -3.92 16.12 -5.86
N GLU A 203 -3.11 15.44 -6.68
CA GLU A 203 -3.53 14.25 -7.41
C GLU A 203 -3.94 13.11 -6.45
N LEU A 204 -3.15 12.86 -5.41
CA LEU A 204 -3.48 11.86 -4.38
C LEU A 204 -4.79 12.20 -3.66
N ALA A 205 -5.04 13.48 -3.39
CA ALA A 205 -6.27 13.95 -2.77
C ALA A 205 -7.49 13.79 -3.66
N GLU A 206 -7.39 14.14 -4.95
CA GLU A 206 -8.48 13.96 -5.90
C GLU A 206 -8.79 12.47 -6.11
N TYR A 207 -7.76 11.64 -6.29
CA TYR A 207 -7.90 10.20 -6.53
C TYR A 207 -8.62 9.48 -5.39
N HIS A 208 -8.31 9.82 -4.14
CA HIS A 208 -8.92 9.21 -2.96
C HIS A 208 -10.12 9.98 -2.39
N GLY A 209 -10.50 11.11 -3.00
CA GLY A 209 -11.61 11.95 -2.53
C GLY A 209 -11.36 12.54 -1.13
N LEU A 210 -10.15 13.06 -0.89
CA LEU A 210 -9.76 13.66 0.39
C LEU A 210 -10.33 15.07 0.55
N ASP A 211 -10.70 15.43 1.78
CA ASP A 211 -11.17 16.76 2.11
C ASP A 211 -10.06 17.81 1.97
N ASP A 212 -10.39 19.04 1.55
CA ASP A 212 -9.44 20.16 1.42
C ASP A 212 -8.59 20.38 2.67
N ARG A 213 -9.19 20.19 3.85
CA ARG A 213 -8.50 20.33 5.13
C ARG A 213 -7.42 19.26 5.32
N ALA A 214 -7.68 18.03 4.89
CA ALA A 214 -6.72 16.93 4.96
C ALA A 214 -5.58 17.14 3.96
N THR A 215 -5.91 17.57 2.74
CA THR A 215 -4.95 17.87 1.68
C THR A 215 -3.96 18.97 2.09
N ARG A 216 -4.45 20.07 2.66
CA ARG A 216 -3.58 21.16 3.17
C ARG A 216 -2.69 20.68 4.32
N ALA A 217 -3.22 19.90 5.24
CA ALA A 217 -2.44 19.35 6.34
C ALA A 217 -1.35 18.38 5.86
N LEU A 218 -1.62 17.60 4.81
CA LEU A 218 -0.65 16.73 4.17
C LEU A 218 0.46 17.53 3.47
N ASP A 219 0.09 18.54 2.70
CA ASP A 219 1.05 19.42 2.03
C ASP A 219 2.01 20.11 3.02
N GLU A 220 1.50 20.61 4.15
CA GLU A 220 2.33 21.20 5.20
C GLU A 220 3.32 20.22 5.82
N GLU A 221 2.93 18.97 6.08
CA GLU A 221 3.84 17.96 6.62
C GLU A 221 4.87 17.51 5.58
N MET A 222 4.46 17.37 4.33
CA MET A 222 5.35 17.01 3.22
C MET A 222 6.42 18.08 2.96
N LYS A 223 6.07 19.37 3.10
CA LYS A 223 7.04 20.48 3.00
C LYS A 223 8.14 20.44 4.06
N LYS A 224 7.89 19.82 5.22
CA LYS A 224 8.89 19.63 6.29
C LYS A 224 9.85 18.48 6.00
N ARG A 225 9.38 17.46 5.27
CA ARG A 225 10.08 16.18 5.01
C ARG A 225 10.46 16.03 3.53
N LYS A 226 11.17 17.03 2.99
CA LYS A 226 11.52 17.05 1.55
C LYS A 226 12.46 15.92 1.14
N ASP A 227 13.21 15.39 2.08
CA ASP A 227 14.17 14.30 1.91
C ASP A 227 13.48 12.93 1.76
N SER A 228 12.34 12.71 2.39
CA SER A 228 11.55 11.46 2.29
C SER A 228 10.25 11.60 1.51
N PHE A 229 10.06 12.72 0.82
CA PHE A 229 8.78 13.10 0.17
C PHE A 229 8.21 12.00 -0.73
N GLU A 230 8.96 11.55 -1.74
CA GLU A 230 8.49 10.55 -2.71
C GLU A 230 8.17 9.20 -2.03
N SER A 231 9.04 8.77 -1.10
CA SER A 231 8.85 7.52 -0.38
C SER A 231 7.64 7.57 0.58
N ASP A 232 7.41 8.71 1.22
CA ASP A 232 6.31 8.89 2.15
C ASP A 232 4.98 8.99 1.38
N LEU A 233 4.99 9.69 0.24
CA LEU A 233 3.82 9.81 -0.64
C LEU A 233 3.42 8.46 -1.24
N GLN A 234 4.39 7.65 -1.69
CA GLN A 234 4.12 6.31 -2.20
C GLN A 234 3.56 5.39 -1.11
N ALA A 235 4.07 5.49 0.13
CA ALA A 235 3.55 4.73 1.26
C ALA A 235 2.10 5.14 1.61
N LEU A 236 1.78 6.44 1.51
CA LEU A 236 0.42 6.93 1.68
C LEU A 236 -0.51 6.42 0.58
N TRP A 237 -0.09 6.46 -0.69
CA TRP A 237 -0.89 5.95 -1.82
C TRP A 237 -1.33 4.50 -1.59
N VAL A 238 -0.35 3.65 -1.26
CA VAL A 238 -0.59 2.23 -0.96
C VAL A 238 -1.45 2.09 0.31
N GLY A 239 -1.18 2.86 1.36
CA GLY A 239 -1.98 2.80 2.59
C GLY A 239 -3.45 3.20 2.40
N LEU A 240 -3.73 4.15 1.50
CA LEU A 240 -5.07 4.70 1.26
C LEU A 240 -5.91 3.84 0.32
N GLU A 241 -5.31 3.22 -0.69
CA GLU A 241 -6.01 2.37 -1.67
C GLU A 241 -6.77 1.20 -1.01
N GLY A 242 -6.28 0.69 0.12
CA GLY A 242 -6.92 -0.39 0.87
C GLY A 242 -7.87 0.04 1.99
N SER A 243 -7.98 1.34 2.28
CA SER A 243 -8.74 1.84 3.44
C SER A 243 -10.22 2.05 3.11
N LYS A 244 -11.11 1.70 4.04
CA LYS A 244 -12.55 2.04 3.95
C LYS A 244 -12.82 3.53 4.14
N ASN A 245 -11.91 4.25 4.80
CA ASN A 245 -12.01 5.67 5.08
C ASN A 245 -10.63 6.33 4.86
N PRO A 246 -10.36 6.87 3.65
CA PRO A 246 -9.05 7.40 3.30
C PRO A 246 -8.71 8.67 4.11
N SER A 247 -9.63 9.64 4.24
CA SER A 247 -9.42 10.85 5.06
C SER A 247 -9.04 10.54 6.50
N GLY A 248 -9.74 9.59 7.14
CA GLY A 248 -9.44 9.19 8.52
C GLY A 248 -8.07 8.51 8.67
N MET A 249 -7.73 7.62 7.74
CA MET A 249 -6.42 6.96 7.72
C MET A 249 -5.29 7.97 7.50
N LEU A 250 -5.47 8.92 6.58
CA LEU A 250 -4.50 9.97 6.31
C LEU A 250 -4.23 10.82 7.56
N MET A 251 -5.29 11.24 8.28
CA MET A 251 -5.12 12.02 9.51
C MET A 251 -4.32 11.27 10.57
N MET A 252 -4.49 9.94 10.68
CA MET A 252 -3.71 9.11 11.59
C MET A 252 -2.24 9.05 11.16
N LYS A 253 -1.96 8.88 9.85
CA LYS A 253 -0.58 8.91 9.32
C LYS A 253 0.07 10.29 9.46
N LEU A 254 -0.67 11.38 9.29
CA LEU A 254 -0.17 12.73 9.56
C LEU A 254 0.20 12.93 11.02
N LYS A 255 -0.57 12.33 11.95
CA LYS A 255 -0.21 12.31 13.37
C LYS A 255 1.10 11.56 13.59
N ASP A 256 1.27 10.39 12.98
CA ASP A 256 2.53 9.63 13.04
C ASP A 256 3.70 10.42 12.44
N MET A 257 3.48 11.19 11.36
CA MET A 257 4.49 12.06 10.77
C MET A 257 4.90 13.17 11.72
N ARG A 258 3.93 13.81 12.40
CA ARG A 258 4.22 14.84 13.41
C ARG A 258 4.96 14.29 14.62
N MET A 259 4.68 13.05 15.01
CA MET A 259 5.38 12.37 16.11
C MET A 259 6.76 11.82 15.70
N GLY A 260 7.12 11.87 14.41
CA GLY A 260 8.37 11.26 13.93
C GLY A 260 8.33 9.73 13.88
N THR A 261 7.20 9.10 14.14
CA THR A 261 7.02 7.64 14.12
C THR A 261 6.66 7.13 12.73
N PHE A 262 6.24 8.01 11.82
CA PHE A 262 5.98 7.62 10.43
C PHE A 262 7.27 7.22 9.73
N LYS A 263 7.37 5.91 9.53
CA LYS A 263 8.35 5.20 8.75
C LYS A 263 7.75 4.98 7.36
N GLY A 264 8.07 5.83 6.38
CA GLY A 264 7.63 5.65 5.00
C GLY A 264 8.13 4.33 4.39
N MET A 265 7.92 4.14 3.08
CA MET A 265 8.38 2.92 2.39
C MET A 265 9.90 2.67 2.49
N THR A 266 10.70 3.71 2.73
CA THR A 266 12.17 3.62 2.87
C THR A 266 12.59 2.92 4.17
N ALA A 267 11.72 2.90 5.18
CA ALA A 267 11.99 2.21 6.43
C ALA A 267 11.66 0.71 6.39
N LEU A 268 11.19 0.19 5.25
CA LEU A 268 11.13 -1.25 5.06
C LEU A 268 12.54 -1.83 5.21
N ASN A 269 12.70 -2.79 6.12
CA ASN A 269 13.92 -3.54 6.25
C ASN A 269 14.39 -4.03 4.87
N LYS A 270 15.66 -3.74 4.51
CA LYS A 270 16.24 -4.12 3.21
C LYS A 270 16.03 -5.60 2.90
N LYS A 271 16.10 -6.46 3.93
CA LYS A 271 15.78 -7.89 3.86
C LYS A 271 14.36 -8.17 3.34
N ILE A 272 13.36 -7.42 3.81
CA ILE A 272 11.95 -7.57 3.40
C ILE A 272 11.75 -7.04 1.97
N GLN A 273 12.41 -5.95 1.60
CA GLN A 273 12.38 -5.47 0.21
C GLN A 273 13.01 -6.48 -0.76
N ASP A 274 14.17 -7.02 -0.43
CA ASP A 274 14.85 -8.04 -1.23
C ASP A 274 14.02 -9.32 -1.32
N PHE A 275 13.36 -9.69 -0.22
CA PHE A 275 12.41 -10.80 -0.18
C PHE A 275 11.21 -10.57 -1.09
N ALA A 276 10.61 -9.38 -1.05
CA ALA A 276 9.48 -9.01 -1.91
C ALA A 276 9.88 -9.03 -3.39
N LYS A 277 11.03 -8.45 -3.75
CA LYS A 277 11.57 -8.46 -5.12
C LYS A 277 11.84 -9.88 -5.62
N ARG A 278 12.47 -10.74 -4.80
CA ARG A 278 12.79 -12.13 -5.17
C ARG A 278 11.55 -12.98 -5.41
N ASN A 279 10.49 -12.75 -4.63
CA ASN A 279 9.25 -13.49 -4.71
C ASN A 279 8.18 -12.81 -5.58
N ARG A 280 8.50 -11.67 -6.20
CA ARG A 280 7.56 -10.85 -7.00
C ARG A 280 6.28 -10.52 -6.22
N LEU A 281 6.44 -10.15 -4.95
CA LEU A 281 5.32 -9.64 -4.15
C LEU A 281 4.93 -8.25 -4.67
N ASP A 282 3.62 -8.01 -4.68
CA ASP A 282 3.08 -6.69 -4.92
C ASP A 282 3.45 -5.72 -3.77
N ALA A 283 3.38 -4.42 -4.07
CA ALA A 283 3.76 -3.39 -3.12
C ALA A 283 2.90 -3.41 -1.84
N GLN A 284 1.59 -3.68 -1.97
CA GLN A 284 0.67 -3.74 -0.82
C GLN A 284 1.03 -4.88 0.13
N ALA A 285 1.26 -6.08 -0.40
CA ALA A 285 1.66 -7.24 0.39
C ALA A 285 3.02 -7.04 1.03
N ALA A 286 3.98 -6.41 0.34
CA ALA A 286 5.30 -6.11 0.89
C ALA A 286 5.22 -5.14 2.09
N VAL A 287 4.43 -4.07 1.98
CA VAL A 287 4.23 -3.10 3.07
C VAL A 287 3.55 -3.77 4.25
N LYS A 288 2.46 -4.51 4.03
CA LYS A 288 1.74 -5.21 5.11
C LYS A 288 2.59 -6.30 5.75
N LEU A 289 3.45 -6.97 4.99
CA LEU A 289 4.42 -7.92 5.53
C LEU A 289 5.41 -7.22 6.45
N ALA A 290 5.94 -6.06 6.05
CA ALA A 290 6.86 -5.29 6.88
C ALA A 290 6.24 -4.87 8.22
N GLU A 291 5.01 -4.34 8.21
CA GLU A 291 4.28 -3.98 9.44
C GLU A 291 4.12 -5.15 10.41
N VAL A 292 3.88 -6.35 9.89
CA VAL A 292 3.69 -7.55 10.71
C VAL A 292 5.03 -8.07 11.24
N MET A 293 6.09 -7.98 10.44
CA MET A 293 7.43 -8.39 10.85
C MET A 293 8.05 -7.46 11.89
N GLU A 294 7.69 -6.17 11.92
CA GLU A 294 8.17 -5.24 12.97
C GLU A 294 7.73 -5.66 14.39
N ASN A 295 6.63 -6.39 14.52
CA ASN A 295 6.09 -6.83 15.81
C ASN A 295 6.56 -8.24 16.23
N ARG A 296 7.48 -8.86 15.49
CA ARG A 296 7.94 -10.25 15.72
C ARG A 296 9.44 -10.31 15.99
N ASP A 297 9.82 -11.21 16.88
CA ASP A 297 11.22 -11.38 17.28
C ASP A 297 12.04 -12.19 16.25
N ASP A 298 11.41 -13.15 15.55
CA ASP A 298 12.08 -14.05 14.59
C ASP A 298 11.73 -13.74 13.12
N VAL A 299 12.12 -12.55 12.66
CA VAL A 299 11.86 -12.10 11.27
C VAL A 299 12.53 -13.02 10.25
N ASP A 300 13.78 -13.42 10.47
CA ASP A 300 14.54 -14.22 9.52
C ASP A 300 13.97 -15.66 9.39
N GLY A 301 13.58 -16.29 10.50
CA GLY A 301 12.95 -17.61 10.50
C GLY A 301 11.59 -17.62 9.80
N ASP A 302 10.77 -16.59 10.04
CA ASP A 302 9.45 -16.48 9.40
C ASP A 302 9.57 -16.18 7.90
N LEU A 303 10.51 -15.32 7.49
CA LEU A 303 10.78 -15.06 6.07
C LEU A 303 11.27 -16.33 5.36
N MET A 304 12.11 -17.15 6.00
CA MET A 304 12.56 -18.42 5.40
C MET A 304 11.38 -19.40 5.22
N LYS A 305 10.48 -19.49 6.19
CA LYS A 305 9.28 -20.35 6.08
C LYS A 305 8.33 -19.83 5.00
N LEU A 306 8.06 -18.53 4.98
CA LEU A 306 7.28 -17.88 3.91
C LEU A 306 7.89 -18.16 2.54
N ALA A 307 9.22 -18.08 2.38
CA ALA A 307 9.89 -18.40 1.11
C ALA A 307 9.49 -19.79 0.60
N LYS A 308 9.52 -20.81 1.47
CA LYS A 308 9.16 -22.19 1.10
C LYS A 308 7.71 -22.31 0.62
N HIS A 309 6.78 -21.55 1.21
CA HIS A 309 5.38 -21.50 0.76
C HIS A 309 5.24 -20.80 -0.60
N LEU A 310 5.92 -19.68 -0.78
CA LEU A 310 5.83 -18.89 -2.01
C LEU A 310 6.46 -19.60 -3.21
N GLU A 311 7.51 -20.39 -3.01
CA GLU A 311 8.11 -21.20 -4.07
C GLU A 311 7.15 -22.26 -4.66
N ARG A 312 6.21 -22.75 -3.85
CA ARG A 312 5.19 -23.72 -4.26
C ARG A 312 3.93 -23.10 -4.83
N SER A 313 3.73 -21.79 -4.67
CA SER A 313 2.54 -21.07 -5.10
C SER A 313 2.76 -20.34 -6.43
N ASN A 314 1.71 -20.27 -7.26
CA ASN A 314 1.67 -19.44 -8.47
C ASN A 314 1.12 -18.02 -8.20
N LYS A 315 0.64 -17.76 -6.98
CA LYS A 315 0.08 -16.47 -6.54
C LYS A 315 0.69 -16.08 -5.20
N PRO A 316 1.96 -15.64 -5.17
CA PRO A 316 2.69 -15.40 -3.93
C PRO A 316 2.04 -14.29 -3.09
N SER A 317 1.63 -13.19 -3.73
CA SER A 317 0.90 -12.08 -3.11
C SER A 317 -0.34 -12.49 -2.32
N SER A 318 -1.26 -13.22 -2.95
CA SER A 318 -2.50 -13.66 -2.29
C SER A 318 -2.21 -14.61 -1.13
N LEU A 319 -1.22 -15.49 -1.29
CA LEU A 319 -0.83 -16.42 -0.24
C LEU A 319 -0.24 -15.70 0.98
N VAL A 320 0.67 -14.74 0.76
CA VAL A 320 1.18 -13.88 1.84
C VAL A 320 0.01 -13.21 2.56
N MET A 321 -0.92 -12.60 1.83
CA MET A 321 -2.05 -11.89 2.44
C MET A 321 -2.95 -12.79 3.30
N MET A 322 -3.14 -14.06 2.93
CA MET A 322 -3.83 -15.03 3.79
C MET A 322 -3.03 -15.32 5.06
N MET A 323 -1.72 -15.52 4.93
CA MET A 323 -0.82 -15.84 6.05
C MET A 323 -0.56 -14.64 6.98
N LEU A 324 -0.67 -13.41 6.49
CA LEU A 324 -0.52 -12.19 7.30
C LEU A 324 -1.54 -12.15 8.44
N ARG A 325 -2.72 -12.74 8.26
CA ARG A 325 -3.73 -12.85 9.32
C ARG A 325 -3.22 -13.69 10.49
N ASP A 326 -2.71 -14.89 10.21
CA ASP A 326 -2.14 -15.77 11.23
C ASP A 326 -0.86 -15.18 11.85
N LEU A 327 -0.04 -14.52 11.04
CA LEU A 327 1.19 -13.87 11.51
C LEU A 327 0.91 -12.72 12.49
N ARG A 328 -0.16 -11.94 12.26
CA ARG A 328 -0.62 -10.87 13.17
C ARG A 328 -1.14 -11.40 14.50
N GLU A 329 -1.74 -12.60 14.48
CA GLU A 329 -2.20 -13.29 15.68
C GLU A 329 -1.03 -13.92 16.48
N GLY A 330 0.22 -13.76 16.02
CA GLY A 330 1.41 -14.31 16.66
C GLY A 330 1.58 -15.82 16.44
N LYS A 331 0.79 -16.42 15.55
CA LYS A 331 0.93 -17.86 15.26
C LYS A 331 2.25 -18.11 14.52
N PRO A 332 2.93 -19.23 14.83
CA PRO A 332 4.11 -19.64 14.07
C PRO A 332 3.70 -19.98 12.63
N VAL A 333 4.55 -19.63 11.66
CA VAL A 333 4.34 -20.04 10.27
C VAL A 333 4.43 -21.56 10.22
N LYS A 334 3.32 -22.23 9.88
CA LYS A 334 3.27 -23.67 9.66
C LYS A 334 4.15 -24.07 8.49
N ASP A 335 4.65 -25.29 8.47
CA ASP A 335 5.37 -25.80 7.30
C ASP A 335 4.42 -26.01 6.09
N PRO A 336 4.94 -25.94 4.85
CA PRO A 336 4.13 -26.12 3.65
C PRO A 336 3.65 -27.57 3.51
N GLU A 337 2.39 -27.82 3.83
CA GLU A 337 1.71 -29.10 3.59
C GLU A 337 1.23 -29.25 2.14
N TYR A 338 1.15 -28.15 1.37
CA TYR A 338 0.62 -28.19 0.01
C TYR A 338 1.63 -28.75 -0.99
N ALA A 339 1.14 -29.63 -1.88
CA ALA A 339 1.87 -30.10 -3.06
C ALA A 339 2.20 -28.93 -4.00
N ALA A 340 3.29 -29.05 -4.78
CA ALA A 340 3.72 -28.00 -5.69
C ALA A 340 2.60 -27.68 -6.71
N ALA A 341 2.15 -26.42 -6.75
CA ALA A 341 1.11 -26.03 -7.69
C ALA A 341 1.65 -26.10 -9.13
N ILE A 342 0.80 -26.51 -10.07
CA ILE A 342 1.12 -26.52 -11.49
C ILE A 342 1.46 -25.09 -11.92
N GLY A 343 2.68 -24.91 -12.46
CA GLY A 343 3.22 -23.61 -12.87
C GLY A 343 3.98 -22.84 -11.76
N SER A 344 4.19 -23.45 -10.58
CA SER A 344 5.11 -22.91 -9.58
C SER A 344 6.58 -23.07 -9.99
N LYS A 345 7.50 -22.29 -9.40
CA LYS A 345 8.94 -22.40 -9.68
C LYS A 345 9.49 -23.80 -9.36
N VAL A 346 8.94 -24.45 -8.33
CA VAL A 346 9.30 -25.84 -7.98
C VAL A 346 8.84 -26.79 -9.07
N HIS A 347 7.58 -26.68 -9.51
CA HIS A 347 7.05 -27.49 -10.60
C HIS A 347 7.84 -27.30 -11.90
N GLU A 348 8.20 -26.06 -12.26
CA GLU A 348 9.04 -25.77 -13.43
C GLU A 348 10.46 -26.37 -13.28
N ARG A 349 11.03 -26.34 -12.07
CA ARG A 349 12.33 -26.97 -11.77
C ARG A 349 12.25 -28.49 -11.86
N GLU A 350 11.19 -29.11 -11.34
CA GLU A 350 10.94 -30.56 -11.41
C GLU A 350 10.72 -31.02 -12.85
N LEU A 351 9.96 -30.28 -13.65
CA LEU A 351 9.79 -30.53 -15.09
C LEU A 351 11.11 -30.42 -15.84
N ARG A 352 11.90 -29.38 -15.56
CA ARG A 352 13.21 -29.18 -16.18
C ARG A 352 14.20 -30.30 -15.80
N GLN A 353 14.18 -30.73 -14.53
CA GLN A 353 15.01 -31.84 -14.06
C GLN A 353 14.59 -33.15 -14.72
N SER A 354 13.29 -33.44 -14.73
CA SER A 354 12.72 -34.65 -15.36
C SER A 354 13.01 -34.68 -16.87
N ALA A 355 12.95 -33.53 -17.55
CA ALA A 355 13.33 -33.42 -18.95
C ALA A 355 14.83 -33.66 -19.17
N LYS A 356 15.68 -33.14 -18.28
CA LYS A 356 17.13 -33.34 -18.33
C LYS A 356 17.49 -34.81 -18.09
N ASP A 357 16.84 -35.47 -17.14
CA ASP A 357 17.06 -36.89 -16.86
C ASP A 357 16.60 -37.75 -18.06
N ARG A 358 15.47 -37.40 -18.69
CA ARG A 358 15.00 -38.08 -19.91
C ARG A 358 15.96 -37.93 -21.10
N LEU A 359 16.58 -36.76 -21.27
CA LEU A 359 17.60 -36.50 -22.32
C LEU A 359 18.98 -37.09 -21.97
N GLY A 360 19.32 -37.14 -20.69
CA GLY A 360 20.55 -37.78 -20.20
C GLY A 360 20.54 -39.28 -20.44
N LEU A 361 19.39 -39.94 -20.20
CA LEU A 361 19.22 -41.36 -20.48
C LEU A 361 19.28 -41.69 -21.98
N SER A 362 18.76 -40.82 -22.86
CA SER A 362 18.83 -41.08 -24.31
C SER A 362 20.27 -41.02 -24.81
N THR A 363 21.09 -40.12 -24.27
CA THR A 363 22.49 -39.92 -24.70
C THR A 363 23.40 -41.07 -24.26
N LEU A 364 23.16 -41.65 -23.07
CA LEU A 364 23.91 -42.83 -22.61
C LEU A 364 23.53 -44.09 -23.39
N HIS A 365 22.25 -44.23 -23.78
CA HIS A 365 21.81 -45.38 -24.56
C HIS A 365 22.39 -45.40 -25.98
N THR A 366 22.60 -44.24 -26.61
CA THR A 366 23.21 -44.19 -27.96
C THR A 366 24.71 -44.48 -27.92
N ARG A 367 25.42 -44.08 -26.85
CA ARG A 367 26.86 -44.33 -26.71
C ARG A 367 27.17 -45.82 -26.52
N VAL A 368 26.39 -46.50 -25.67
CA VAL A 368 26.54 -47.96 -25.48
C VAL A 368 26.23 -48.74 -26.75
N LEU A 369 25.25 -48.28 -27.56
CA LEU A 369 24.94 -48.95 -28.83
C LEU A 369 26.04 -48.76 -29.88
N VAL A 370 26.67 -47.59 -29.95
CA VAL A 370 27.77 -47.31 -30.90
C VAL A 370 29.05 -48.06 -30.51
N ASP A 371 29.36 -48.15 -29.21
CA ASP A 371 30.52 -48.91 -28.72
C ASP A 371 30.32 -50.43 -28.89
N PHE A 372 29.07 -50.92 -28.83
CA PHE A 372 28.76 -52.34 -29.09
C PHE A 372 28.77 -52.72 -30.59
N LEU A 373 28.63 -51.75 -31.50
CA LEU A 373 28.67 -51.97 -32.95
C LEU A 373 30.07 -51.78 -33.57
N SER A 374 31.05 -51.25 -32.82
CA SER A 374 32.44 -51.06 -33.26
C SER A 374 33.44 -52.09 -32.71
N GLY A 375 33.00 -53.03 -31.87
CA GLY A 375 33.79 -54.18 -31.42
C GLY A 375 33.30 -55.45 -32.09
#